data_AF-A0A378QYJ1-F1
#
_entry.id   AF-A0A378QYJ1-F1
#
_cell.length_a   1.000
_cell.length_b   1.000
_cell.length_c   1.000
_cell.angle_alpha   90.00
_cell.angle_beta   90.00
_cell.angle_gamma   90.00
#
_symmetry.space_group_name_H-M   'P 1'
#
loop_
_entity.id
_entity.type
_entity.pdbx_description
1 polymer ?
#
loop_
_entity_poly.entity_id
_entity_poly.type
_entity_poly.pdbx_seq_one_letter_code
_entity_poly.pdbx_strand_id
1 'polypeptide(L)'
;MILDLPPHIEHAITTTAKEQGLTVIELLARDYMVDDLTQSWALTHQDKAMLQELLDSPPAPTPKLLALFDSHKDFNKAVANAI
;
A
#
# COMPACT_ATOMS: atom_id res chain seq x y z
N MET A 1 16.41 10.32 20.32
CA MET A 1 15.19 10.60 19.55
C MET A 1 14.02 10.55 20.51
N ILE A 2 13.30 11.66 20.67
CA ILE A 2 12.00 11.66 21.34
C ILE A 2 10.98 11.43 20.22
N LEU A 3 10.32 10.27 20.24
CA LEU A 3 9.28 9.95 19.27
C LEU A 3 8.02 10.69 19.77
N ASP A 4 7.66 11.79 19.13
CA ASP A 4 6.49 12.57 19.51
C ASP A 4 5.24 11.89 18.92
N LEU A 5 4.61 11.03 19.72
CA LEU A 5 3.46 10.25 19.29
C LEU A 5 2.17 10.97 19.69
N PRO A 6 1.16 11.05 18.82
CA PRO A 6 -0.15 11.54 19.20
C PRO A 6 -0.73 10.71 20.37
N PRO A 7 -1.46 11.33 21.32
CA PRO A 7 -1.89 10.67 22.57
C PRO A 7 -2.71 9.38 22.37
N HIS A 8 -3.46 9.29 21.27
CA HIS A 8 -4.26 8.10 20.94
C HIS A 8 -3.40 6.91 20.51
N ILE A 9 -2.24 7.17 19.88
CA ILE A 9 -1.29 6.13 19.46
C ILE A 9 -0.53 5.60 20.68
N GLU A 10 -0.11 6.48 21.59
CA GLU A 10 0.54 6.07 22.84
C GLU A 10 -0.37 5.16 23.67
N HIS A 11 -1.65 5.52 23.78
CA HIS A 11 -2.63 4.73 24.51
C HIS A 11 -2.86 3.36 23.85
N ALA A 12 -2.93 3.30 22.52
CA ALA A 12 -3.05 2.04 21.78
C ALA A 12 -1.84 1.13 22.01
N ILE A 13 -0.63 1.65 21.81
CA ILE A 13 0.63 0.90 22.01
C ILE A 13 0.73 0.37 23.44
N THR A 14 0.42 1.20 24.43
CA THR A 14 0.49 0.83 25.85
C THR A 14 -0.54 -0.24 26.20
N THR A 15 -1.76 -0.11 25.67
CA THR A 15 -2.84 -1.09 25.88
C THR A 15 -2.47 -2.43 25.27
N THR A 16 -2.01 -2.44 24.02
CA THR A 16 -1.60 -3.68 23.32
C THR A 16 -0.39 -4.34 23.99
N ALA A 17 0.58 -3.55 24.47
CA ALA A 17 1.73 -4.08 25.20
C ALA A 17 1.29 -4.79 26.48
N LYS A 18 0.38 -4.17 27.23
CA LYS A 18 -0.19 -4.73 28.46
C LYS A 18 -1.00 -6.00 28.21
N GLU A 19 -1.82 -6.03 27.15
CA GLU A 19 -2.61 -7.21 26.77
C GLU A 19 -1.73 -8.39 26.38
N GLN A 20 -0.59 -8.13 25.74
CA GLN A 20 0.36 -9.17 25.32
C GLN A 20 1.39 -9.52 26.40
N GLY A 21 1.34 -8.86 27.57
CA GLY A 21 2.30 -9.07 28.65
C GLY A 21 3.73 -8.64 28.30
N LEU A 22 3.89 -7.74 27.33
CA LEU A 22 5.15 -7.22 26.84
C LEU A 22 5.39 -5.80 27.36
N THR A 23 6.64 -5.39 27.45
CA THR A 23 6.97 -3.97 27.58
C THR A 23 6.74 -3.25 26.26
N VAL A 24 6.46 -1.95 26.30
CA VAL A 24 6.28 -1.12 25.09
C VAL A 24 7.49 -1.21 24.16
N ILE A 25 8.70 -1.29 24.73
CA ILE A 25 9.94 -1.41 23.97
C ILE A 25 10.01 -2.77 23.24
N GLU A 26 9.64 -3.86 23.91
CA GLU A 26 9.62 -5.20 23.30
C GLU A 26 8.54 -5.32 22.23
N LEU A 27 7.38 -4.70 22.43
CA LEU A 27 6.32 -4.66 21.44
C LEU A 27 6.77 -3.91 20.19
N LEU A 28 7.35 -2.72 20.34
CA LEU A 28 7.85 -1.95 19.20
C LEU A 28 9.00 -2.67 18.51
N ALA A 29 9.93 -3.27 19.25
CA ALA A 29 11.03 -4.04 18.66
C ALA A 29 10.56 -5.28 17.87
N ARG A 30 9.39 -5.85 18.21
CA ARG A 30 8.80 -6.97 17.50
C ARG A 30 8.15 -6.57 16.17
N ASP A 31 7.37 -5.50 16.16
CA ASP A 31 6.68 -5.02 14.94
C ASP A 31 7.63 -4.34 13.94
N TYR A 32 8.77 -3.81 14.40
CA TYR A 32 9.82 -3.25 13.52
C TYR A 32 10.85 -4.28 13.05
N MET A 33 10.69 -5.57 13.37
CA MET A 33 11.32 -6.60 12.55
C MET A 33 10.74 -6.41 11.15
N VAL A 34 11.56 -5.90 10.24
CA VAL A 34 11.23 -5.60 8.87
C VAL A 34 10.57 -6.83 8.27
N ASP A 35 9.23 -6.89 8.33
CA ASP A 35 8.46 -7.76 7.47
C ASP A 35 9.00 -7.44 6.09
N ASP A 36 9.58 -8.46 5.48
CA ASP A 36 10.14 -8.37 4.15
C ASP A 36 8.98 -8.00 3.22
N LEU A 37 8.76 -6.69 3.05
CA LEU A 37 7.75 -6.12 2.16
C LEU A 37 8.07 -6.45 0.69
N THR A 38 9.13 -7.21 0.41
CA THR A 38 9.24 -7.95 -0.83
C THR A 38 8.25 -9.12 -0.81
N GLN A 39 6.97 -8.79 -0.96
CA GLN A 39 5.98 -9.75 -1.44
C GLN A 39 6.43 -10.22 -2.83
N SER A 40 7.26 -11.25 -2.85
CA SER A 40 7.74 -11.88 -4.07
C SER A 40 6.58 -12.65 -4.67
N TRP A 41 6.02 -12.14 -5.77
CA TRP A 41 5.08 -12.91 -6.57
C TRP A 41 5.86 -14.04 -7.24
N ALA A 42 5.70 -15.25 -6.72
CA ALA A 42 6.22 -16.46 -7.35
C ALA A 42 5.42 -16.74 -8.63
N LEU A 43 5.90 -16.22 -9.77
CA LEU A 43 5.30 -16.46 -11.08
C LEU A 43 5.60 -17.88 -11.55
N THR A 44 4.56 -18.62 -11.91
CA THR A 44 4.72 -19.92 -12.59
C THR A 44 5.28 -19.72 -14.01
N HIS A 45 5.78 -20.79 -14.63
CA HIS A 45 6.25 -20.72 -16.02
C HIS A 45 5.16 -20.25 -17.00
N GLN A 46 3.91 -20.61 -16.73
CA GLN A 46 2.76 -20.17 -17.54
C GLN A 46 2.47 -18.68 -17.36
N ASP A 47 2.51 -18.17 -16.12
CA ASP A 47 2.31 -16.74 -15.84
C ASP A 47 3.37 -15.87 -16.51
N LYS A 48 4.62 -16.33 -16.52
CA LYS A 48 5.73 -15.64 -17.18
C LYS A 48 5.51 -15.51 -18.69
N ALA A 49 5.04 -16.57 -19.34
CA ALA A 49 4.77 -16.54 -20.78
C ALA A 49 3.61 -15.59 -21.11
N MET A 50 2.53 -15.64 -20.33
CA MET A 50 1.37 -14.76 -20.51
C MET A 50 1.72 -13.28 -20.26
N LEU A 51 2.52 -13.00 -19.22
CA LEU A 51 2.98 -11.64 -18.93
C LEU A 51 3.91 -11.12 -20.03
N GLN A 52 4.80 -11.97 -20.56
CA GLN A 52 5.68 -11.59 -21.67
C GLN A 52 4.85 -11.21 -22.90
N GLU A 53 3.82 -12.00 -23.24
CA GLU A 53 2.91 -11.69 -24.35
C GLU A 53 2.16 -10.37 -24.14
N LEU A 54 1.69 -10.10 -22.92
CA LEU A 54 1.03 -8.83 -22.59
C LEU A 54 1.98 -7.63 -22.66
N LEU A 55 3.26 -7.81 -22.38
CA LEU A 55 4.28 -6.76 -22.50
C LEU A 55 4.67 -6.53 -23.97
N ASP A 56 4.80 -7.60 -24.75
CA ASP A 56 5.15 -7.55 -26.17
C ASP A 56 3.99 -7.04 -27.04
N SER A 57 2.75 -7.27 -26.61
CA SER A 57 1.53 -6.85 -27.30
C SER A 57 0.47 -6.40 -26.30
N PRO A 58 0.59 -5.17 -25.77
CA PRO A 58 -0.36 -4.66 -24.79
C PRO A 58 -1.75 -4.53 -25.43
N PRO A 59 -2.80 -5.06 -24.78
CA PRO A 59 -4.16 -4.92 -25.29
C PRO A 59 -4.59 -3.46 -25.25
N ALA A 60 -5.46 -3.08 -26.19
CA ALA A 60 -6.07 -1.76 -26.16
C ALA A 60 -6.86 -1.57 -24.84
N PRO A 61 -6.81 -0.37 -24.24
CA PRO A 61 -7.61 -0.04 -23.08
C PRO A 61 -9.09 -0.37 -23.29
N THR A 62 -9.71 -1.05 -22.34
CA THR A 62 -11.14 -1.36 -22.44
C THR A 62 -11.98 -0.07 -22.29
N PRO A 63 -13.20 -0.02 -22.88
CA PRO A 63 -14.07 1.16 -22.76
C PRO A 63 -14.38 1.58 -21.33
N LYS A 64 -14.45 0.60 -20.40
CA LYS A 64 -14.64 0.86 -18.96
C LYS A 64 -13.43 1.57 -18.35
N LEU A 65 -12.23 1.14 -18.71
CA LEU A 65 -10.99 1.76 -18.24
C LEU A 65 -10.83 3.17 -18.82
N LEU A 66 -11.18 3.37 -20.09
CA LEU A 66 -11.23 4.70 -20.71
C LEU A 66 -12.19 5.65 -19.98
N ALA A 67 -13.40 5.20 -19.67
CA ALA A 67 -14.39 6.01 -18.94
C ALA A 67 -13.90 6.42 -17.54
N LEU A 68 -13.18 5.54 -16.84
CA LEU A 68 -12.53 5.87 -15.56
C LEU A 68 -11.40 6.89 -15.75
N PHE A 69 -10.57 6.73 -16.77
CA PHE A 69 -9.51 7.71 -17.07
C PHE A 69 -10.08 9.09 -17.38
N ASP A 70 -11.18 9.16 -18.13
CA ASP A 70 -11.82 10.42 -18.49
C ASP A 70 -12.45 11.11 -17.27
N SER A 71 -13.14 10.36 -16.39
CA SER A 71 -13.69 10.92 -15.15
C SER A 71 -12.61 11.49 -14.21
N HIS A 72 -11.44 10.87 -14.16
CA HIS A 72 -10.29 11.37 -13.38
C HIS A 72 -9.62 12.60 -14.01
N LYS A 73 -9.61 12.74 -15.34
CA LYS A 73 -9.12 13.95 -16.01
C LYS A 73 -10.03 15.15 -15.74
N ASP A 74 -11.34 14.93 -15.75
CA ASP A 74 -12.32 15.98 -15.46
C ASP A 74 -12.23 16.46 -14.01
N PHE A 75 -11.95 15.56 -13.06
CA PHE A 75 -11.68 15.93 -11.67
C PHE A 75 -10.45 16.85 -11.55
N ASN A 76 -9.32 16.48 -12.16
CA ASN A 76 -8.10 17.30 -12.10
C ASN A 76 -8.26 18.64 -12.81
N LYS A 77 -9.03 18.69 -13.90
CA LYS A 77 -9.33 19.94 -14.62
C LYS A 77 -10.28 20.85 -13.82
N ALA A 78 -11.25 20.28 -13.10
CA ALA A 78 -12.14 21.02 -12.22
C ALA A 78 -11.39 21.60 -11.01
N VAL A 79 -10.43 20.86 -10.44
CA VAL A 79 -9.57 21.35 -9.35
C VAL A 79 -8.60 22.43 -9.84
N ALA A 80 -8.02 22.28 -11.03
CA ALA A 80 -7.10 23.27 -11.59
C ALA A 80 -7.77 24.61 -11.98
N ASN A 81 -9.07 24.59 -12.32
CA ASN A 81 -9.86 25.80 -12.62
C ASN A 81 -10.54 26.42 -11.39
N ALA A 82 -10.41 25.79 -10.21
CA ALA A 82 -10.96 26.29 -8.95
C ALA A 82 -9.92 27.05 -8.09
N ILE A 83 -8.72 27.30 -8.63
CA ILE A 83 -7.66 28.14 -8.04
C ILE A 83 -7.52 29.41 -8.87
#